data_AF-A0A9Q0D323-F1
#
_entry.id   AF-A0A9Q0D323-F1
#
_cell.length_a   1.000
_cell.length_b   1.000
_cell.length_c   1.000
_cell.angle_alpha   90.00
_cell.angle_beta   90.00
_cell.angle_gamma   90.00
#
_symmetry.space_group_name_H-M   'P 1'
#
loop_
_entity.id
_entity.type
_entity.pdbx_description
1 polymer ?
#
loop_
_entity_poly.entity_id
_entity_poly.type
_entity_poly.pdbx_seq_one_letter_code
_entity_poly.pdbx_strand_id
1 'polypeptide(L)' 'MRFRLLKHTRLNAVAFINELPKTQHDTASFNVDVNTYTNTLLAFTVSGVFKEVEGKSRDSTMAFSRVFVTVPAGNSG' A
#
# COMPACT_ATOMS: atom_id res chain seq x y z
N MET A 1 23.81 -3.89 -5.57
CA MET A 1 22.69 -4.86 -5.72
C MET A 1 21.34 -4.39 -5.15
N ARG A 2 21.26 -3.80 -3.94
CA ARG A 2 19.98 -3.41 -3.29
C ARG A 2 19.06 -2.46 -4.09
N PHE A 3 19.64 -1.54 -4.87
CA PHE A 3 18.88 -0.57 -5.67
C PHE A 3 17.87 -1.20 -6.65
N ARG A 4 18.16 -2.40 -7.20
CA ARG A 4 17.27 -3.08 -8.16
C ARG A 4 15.95 -3.57 -7.55
N LEU A 5 15.90 -3.70 -6.22
CA LEU A 5 14.68 -4.10 -5.50
C LEU A 5 13.74 -2.90 -5.28
N LEU A 6 14.28 -1.68 -5.26
CA LEU A 6 13.48 -0.46 -5.12
C LEU A 6 12.90 -0.05 -6.48
N LYS A 7 11.58 0.10 -6.53
CA LYS A 7 10.87 0.55 -7.74
C LYS A 7 10.81 2.07 -7.75
N HIS A 8 11.66 2.69 -8.56
CA HIS A 8 11.74 4.14 -8.71
C HIS A 8 10.94 4.60 -9.93
N THR A 9 10.22 5.73 -9.83
CA THR A 9 9.18 6.26 -10.74
C THR A 9 7.79 5.62 -10.61
N ARG A 10 6.75 6.38 -10.98
CA ARG A 10 5.35 5.92 -10.99
C ARG A 10 5.15 4.69 -11.87
N LEU A 11 5.69 4.70 -13.09
CA LEU A 11 5.48 3.62 -14.05
C LEU A 11 6.02 2.29 -13.51
N ASN A 12 7.26 2.28 -13.01
CA ASN A 12 7.88 1.07 -12.47
C ASN A 12 7.18 0.59 -11.19
N ALA A 13 6.73 1.52 -10.33
CA ALA A 13 6.00 1.17 -9.11
C ALA A 13 4.65 0.51 -9.42
N VAL A 14 3.87 1.12 -10.32
CA VAL A 14 2.55 0.58 -10.72
C VAL A 14 2.68 -0.72 -11.50
N ALA A 15 3.65 -0.83 -12.41
CA ALA A 15 3.92 -2.08 -13.12
C ALA A 15 4.23 -3.23 -12.15
N PHE A 16 5.10 -2.98 -11.17
CA PHE A 16 5.41 -3.98 -10.14
C PHE A 16 4.20 -4.33 -9.26
N ILE A 17 3.39 -3.35 -8.85
CA ILE A 17 2.17 -3.61 -8.06
C ILE A 17 1.19 -4.47 -8.85
N ASN A 18 1.05 -4.25 -10.17
CA ASN A 18 0.20 -5.06 -11.03
C ASN A 18 0.69 -6.51 -11.22
N GLU A 19 1.99 -6.76 -11.02
CA GLU A 19 2.56 -8.12 -11.04
C GLU A 19 2.31 -8.88 -9.72
N LEU A 20 1.92 -8.19 -8.64
CA LEU A 20 1.58 -8.84 -7.38
C LEU A 20 0.26 -9.63 -7.51
N PRO A 21 0.06 -10.68 -6.70
CA PRO A 21 -1.21 -11.40 -6.67
C PRO A 21 -2.38 -10.46 -6.45
N LYS A 22 -3.51 -10.73 -7.10
CA LYS A 22 -4.73 -9.97 -6.88
C LYS A 22 -5.21 -10.18 -5.43
N THR A 23 -5.62 -9.10 -4.78
CA THR A 23 -6.01 -9.12 -3.36
C THR A 23 -7.39 -8.53 -3.15
N GLN A 24 -8.07 -9.03 -2.12
CA GLN A 24 -9.27 -8.44 -1.55
C GLN A 24 -8.96 -8.03 -0.11
N HIS A 25 -8.99 -6.73 0.16
CA HIS A 25 -8.78 -6.18 1.49
C HIS A 25 -10.09 -6.10 2.26
N ASP A 26 -10.05 -6.39 3.56
CA ASP A 26 -11.13 -6.01 4.47
C ASP A 26 -10.88 -4.58 4.95
N THR A 27 -11.46 -3.60 4.24
CA THR A 27 -11.25 -2.19 4.53
C THR A 27 -11.92 -1.74 5.84
N ALA A 28 -12.96 -2.44 6.29
CA ALA A 28 -13.62 -2.15 7.57
C ALA A 28 -12.73 -2.51 8.76
N SER A 29 -11.75 -3.39 8.56
CA SER A 29 -10.78 -3.78 9.58
C SER A 29 -9.52 -2.91 9.62
N PHE A 30 -9.42 -1.86 8.80
CA PHE A 30 -8.20 -1.07 8.72
C PHE A 30 -7.99 -0.23 9.97
N ASN A 31 -6.80 -0.34 10.56
CA ASN A 31 -6.29 0.61 11.52
C ASN A 31 -5.38 1.60 10.79
N VAL A 32 -5.60 2.90 11.04
CA VAL A 32 -4.83 3.98 10.41
C VAL A 32 -4.18 4.82 11.49
N ASP A 33 -2.84 4.78 11.53
CA ASP A 33 -2.03 5.61 12.43
C ASP A 33 -1.47 6.80 11.65
N VAL A 34 -1.75 8.02 12.11
CA VAL A 34 -1.13 9.23 11.57
C VAL A 34 0.23 9.40 12.23
N ASN A 35 1.31 9.18 11.47
CA ASN A 35 2.67 9.21 11.99
C ASN A 35 3.22 10.65 12.05
N THR A 36 3.05 11.42 10.96
CA THR A 36 3.59 12.78 10.83
C THR A 36 2.66 13.63 9.98
N TYR A 37 2.39 14.86 10.42
CA TYR A 37 1.62 15.83 9.65
C TYR A 37 2.35 17.19 9.62
N THR A 38 2.55 17.72 8.42
CA THR A 38 3.08 19.06 8.16
C THR A 38 2.30 19.73 7.04
N ASN A 39 2.55 21.01 6.79
CA ASN A 39 1.94 21.73 5.67
C ASN A 39 2.35 21.18 4.29
N THR A 40 3.43 20.40 4.22
CA THR A 40 3.98 19.90 2.96
C THR A 40 3.81 18.39 2.79
N LEU A 41 3.43 17.67 3.85
CA LEU A 41 3.45 16.21 3.85
C LEU A 41 2.53 15.63 4.93
N LEU A 42 1.93 14.48 4.60
CA LEU A 42 1.23 13.61 5.53
C LEU A 42 1.80 12.19 5.40
N ALA A 43 2.31 11.64 6.50
CA ALA A 43 2.74 10.26 6.61
C ALA A 43 1.81 9.48 7.54
N PHE A 44 1.36 8.31 7.09
CA PHE A 44 0.46 7.46 7.84
C PHE A 44 0.73 5.99 7.55
N THR A 45 0.40 5.13 8.51
CA THR A 45 0.53 3.69 8.41
C THR A 45 -0.87 3.08 8.37
N VAL A 46 -1.12 2.24 7.38
CA VAL A 46 -2.35 1.43 7.29
C VAL A 46 -1.98 0.00 7.63
N SER A 47 -2.64 -0.57 8.62
CA SER A 47 -2.55 -1.99 8.94
C SER A 47 -3.92 -2.65 8.85
N GLY A 48 -3.93 -3.93 8.53
CA GLY A 48 -5.18 -4.68 8.35
C GLY A 48 -4.92 -6.07 7.77
N VAL A 49 -5.95 -6.66 7.18
CA VAL A 49 -5.88 -7.98 6.54
C VAL A 49 -6.36 -7.95 5.10
N PHE A 50 -5.87 -8.91 4.31
CA PHE A 50 -6.34 -9.18 2.96
C PHE A 50 -6.32 -10.68 2.66
N LYS A 51 -7.05 -11.09 1.63
CA LYS A 51 -6.97 -12.42 1.02
C LYS A 51 -6.49 -12.30 -0.41
N GLU A 52 -5.77 -13.29 -0.90
CA GLU A 52 -5.49 -13.40 -2.34
C GLU A 52 -6.74 -13.96 -3.04
N VAL A 53 -7.14 -13.39 -4.17
CA VAL A 53 -8.37 -13.83 -4.86
C VAL A 53 -8.12 -14.97 -5.85
N GLU A 54 -6.86 -15.21 -6.18
CA GLU A 54 -6.40 -16.21 -7.15
C GLU A 54 -5.15 -16.93 -6.61
N GLY A 55 -4.89 -18.15 -7.08
CA GLY A 55 -3.70 -18.93 -6.71
C GLY A 55 -3.90 -19.91 -5.56
N LYS A 56 -2.80 -20.53 -5.13
CA LYS A 56 -2.80 -21.62 -4.12
C LYS A 56 -3.14 -21.14 -2.71
N SER A 57 -2.99 -19.84 -2.46
CA SER A 57 -3.18 -19.14 -1.19
C SER A 57 -4.56 -18.47 -1.07
N ARG A 58 -5.51 -18.79 -1.97
CA ARG A 58 -6.81 -18.11 -2.04
C ARG A 58 -7.58 -18.06 -0.72
N ASP A 59 -7.48 -19.12 0.07
CA ASP A 59 -8.22 -19.22 1.33
C ASP A 59 -7.40 -18.69 2.54
N SER A 60 -6.14 -18.29 2.31
CA SER A 60 -5.26 -17.72 3.33
C SER A 60 -5.60 -16.25 3.59
N THR A 61 -5.71 -15.91 4.87
CA THR A 61 -5.80 -14.51 5.31
C THR A 61 -4.40 -14.02 5.70
N MET A 62 -3.98 -12.91 5.12
CA MET A 62 -2.67 -12.31 5.33
C MET A 62 -2.84 -10.98 6.05
N ALA A 63 -1.99 -10.72 7.05
CA ALA A 63 -1.89 -9.40 7.68
C ALA A 63 -0.90 -8.52 6.90
N PHE A 64 -1.14 -7.22 6.89
CA PHE A 64 -0.21 -6.24 6.32
C PHE A 64 -0.05 -5.01 7.21
N SER A 65 1.10 -4.35 7.05
CA SER A 65 1.33 -2.98 7.51
C SER A 65 2.04 -2.23 6.38
N ARG A 66 1.44 -1.13 5.92
CA ARG A 66 1.93 -0.34 4.79
C ARG A 66 1.99 1.13 5.16
N VAL A 67 3.19 1.71 5.02
CA VAL A 67 3.44 3.13 5.27
C VAL A 67 3.26 3.90 3.97
N PHE A 68 2.55 5.02 4.06
CA PHE A 68 2.37 5.98 2.98
C PHE A 68 2.96 7.32 3.38
N VAL A 69 3.57 7.99 2.41
CA VAL A 69 4.04 9.37 2.52
C VAL A 69 3.43 10.13 1.35
N THR A 70 2.63 11.14 1.65
CA THR A 70 1.84 11.90 0.67
C THR A 70 2.16 13.38 0.77
N VAL A 71 2.03 14.10 -0.34
CA VAL A 71 2.13 15.56 -0.40
C VAL A 71 0.78 16.13 -0.84
N PRO A 72 0.41 17.37 -0.45
CA PRO A 72 -0.85 17.97 -0.88
C PRO A 72 -0.99 17.97 -2.41
N ALA A 73 -2.08 17.39 -2.91
CA ALA A 73 -2.45 17.50 -4.32
C ALA A 73 -3.35 18.74 -4.50
N GLY A 74 -3.07 19.56 -5.52
CA GLY A 74 -3.80 20.82 -5.77
C GLY A 74 -5.28 20.67 -6.14
N ASN A 75 -5.78 19.44 -6.31
CA ASN A 75 -7.20 19.15 -6.44
C ASN A 75 -7.62 18.22 -5.29
N SER A 76 -8.36 18.77 -4.34
CA SER A 76 -9.19 17.99 -3.42
C SER A 76 -10.39 17.46 -4.22
N GLY A 77 -10.28 16.22 -4.69
CA GLY A 77 -11.45 15.42 -5.08
C GLY A 77 -12.21 15.00 -3.84
#